data_AF-A0A838PAE7-F1
#
_entry.id   AF-A0A838PAE7-F1
#
_cell.length_a   1.000
_cell.length_b   1.000
_cell.length_c   1.000
_cell.angle_alpha   90.00
_cell.angle_beta   90.00
_cell.angle_gamma   90.00
#
_symmetry.space_group_name_H-M   'P 1'
#
loop_
_entity.id
_entity.type
_entity.pdbx_description
1 polymer ?
#
loop_
_entity_poly.entity_id
_entity_poly.type
_entity_poly.pdbx_seq_one_letter_code
_entity_poly.pdbx_strand_id
1 'polypeptide(L)'
;MKLIFLHGLPGVGKLTVARELVALTGFKLFHNHLTVDLVTSVFDFGSQPFIELREKIWLEVFREAVEADLTGLIFTFARLLRERHLCRKSTKHCRIQ
;
A
#
# COMPACT_ATOMS: atom_id res chain seq x y z
N MET A 1 -2.95 -18.77 -5.90
CA MET A 1 -3.22 -17.34 -6.18
C MET A 1 -2.13 -16.72 -7.05
N LYS A 2 -2.46 -15.87 -8.04
CA LYS A 2 -1.49 -14.97 -8.72
C LYS A 2 -1.39 -13.62 -8.01
N LEU A 3 -0.18 -13.12 -7.76
CA LEU A 3 0.05 -11.78 -7.17
C LEU A 3 0.64 -10.83 -8.21
N ILE A 4 -0.03 -9.70 -8.45
CA ILE A 4 0.52 -8.58 -9.24
C ILE A 4 0.95 -7.49 -8.27
N PHE A 5 2.26 -7.22 -8.22
CA PHE A 5 2.84 -6.21 -7.33
C PHE A 5 3.25 -4.96 -8.12
N LEU A 6 2.51 -3.87 -7.93
CA LEU A 6 2.76 -2.58 -8.60
C LEU A 6 3.56 -1.65 -7.68
N HIS A 7 4.80 -1.37 -8.04
CA HIS A 7 5.70 -0.53 -7.25
C HIS A 7 6.07 0.76 -7.99
N GLY A 8 6.31 1.84 -7.24
CA GLY A 8 6.77 3.11 -7.80
C GLY A 8 6.58 4.29 -6.85
N LEU A 9 7.04 5.47 -7.26
CA LEU A 9 6.92 6.70 -6.47
C LEU A 9 5.45 7.10 -6.24
N PRO A 10 5.14 7.89 -5.19
CA PRO A 10 3.81 8.50 -5.04
C PRO A 10 3.41 9.29 -6.30
N GLY A 11 2.12 9.32 -6.63
CA GLY A 11 1.60 10.12 -7.74
C GLY A 11 1.80 9.57 -9.17
N VAL A 12 2.59 8.52 -9.40
CA VAL A 12 2.84 7.98 -10.78
C VAL A 12 1.67 7.20 -11.41
N GLY A 13 0.47 7.26 -10.84
CA GLY A 13 -0.73 6.61 -11.42
C GLY A 13 -0.88 5.11 -11.16
N LYS A 14 -0.14 4.53 -10.20
CA LYS A 14 -0.21 3.09 -9.86
C LYS A 14 -1.64 2.62 -9.55
N LEU A 15 -2.39 3.42 -8.79
CA LEU A 15 -3.77 3.08 -8.42
C LEU A 15 -4.69 3.07 -9.64
N THR A 16 -4.48 3.99 -10.59
CA THR A 16 -5.21 4.03 -11.86
C THR A 16 -4.95 2.74 -12.66
N VAL A 17 -3.69 2.38 -12.87
CA VAL A 17 -3.31 1.13 -13.55
C VAL A 17 -3.87 -0.09 -12.82
N ALA A 18 -3.83 -0.11 -11.48
CA ALA A 18 -4.37 -1.20 -10.69
C ALA A 18 -5.88 -1.40 -10.90
N ARG A 19 -6.66 -0.30 -11.01
CA ARG A 19 -8.11 -0.37 -11.26
C ARG A 19 -8.42 -0.91 -12.66
N GLU A 20 -7.66 -0.52 -13.68
CA GLU A 20 -7.80 -1.09 -15.02
C GLU A 20 -7.47 -2.58 -15.04
N LEU A 21 -6.42 -3.00 -14.31
CA LEU A 21 -6.11 -4.42 -14.16
C LEU A 21 -7.21 -5.22 -13.45
N VAL A 22 -7.89 -4.64 -12.45
CA VAL A 22 -9.07 -5.26 -11.83
C VAL A 22 -10.15 -5.49 -12.87
N ALA A 23 -10.46 -4.48 -13.70
CA ALA A 23 -11.48 -4.59 -14.73
C ALA A 23 -11.13 -5.66 -15.79
N LEU A 24 -9.86 -5.79 -16.16
CA LEU A 24 -9.39 -6.75 -17.17
C LEU A 24 -9.27 -8.19 -16.65
N THR A 25 -8.91 -8.37 -15.37
CA THR A 25 -8.54 -9.70 -14.83
C THR A 25 -9.55 -10.25 -13.83
N GLY A 26 -10.42 -9.40 -13.27
CA GLY A 26 -11.30 -9.75 -12.15
C GLY A 26 -10.59 -9.95 -10.81
N PHE A 27 -9.27 -9.72 -10.74
CA PHE A 27 -8.51 -9.87 -9.50
C PHE A 27 -8.91 -8.82 -8.45
N LYS A 28 -8.74 -9.16 -7.17
CA LYS A 28 -9.03 -8.22 -6.07
C LYS A 28 -7.90 -7.20 -5.92
N LEU A 29 -8.23 -5.97 -5.54
CA LEU A 29 -7.28 -4.89 -5.32
C LEU A 29 -7.07 -4.63 -3.83
N PHE A 30 -5.84 -4.75 -3.38
CA PHE A 30 -5.37 -4.37 -2.06
C PHE A 30 -4.32 -3.27 -2.20
N HIS A 31 -4.66 -2.02 -1.92
CA HIS A 31 -3.74 -0.90 -2.11
C HIS A 31 -3.15 -0.43 -0.79
N ASN A 32 -1.87 -0.08 -0.79
CA ASN A 32 -1.07 0.22 0.41
C ASN A 32 -1.72 1.24 1.37
N HIS A 33 -2.48 2.20 0.85
CA HIS A 33 -3.13 3.23 1.67
C HIS A 33 -4.16 2.67 2.65
N LEU A 34 -4.82 1.53 2.34
CA LEU A 34 -5.75 0.88 3.29
C LEU A 34 -5.07 0.54 4.61
N THR A 35 -3.87 -0.04 4.54
CA THR A 35 -3.12 -0.43 5.73
C THR A 35 -2.43 0.77 6.37
N VAL A 36 -1.88 1.69 5.57
CA VAL A 36 -1.24 2.89 6.11
C VAL A 36 -2.23 3.72 6.92
N ASP A 37 -3.43 3.96 6.40
CA ASP A 37 -4.46 4.76 7.08
C ASP A 37 -4.94 4.06 8.36
N LEU A 38 -5.18 2.75 8.29
CA LEU A 38 -5.55 1.94 9.44
C LEU A 38 -4.51 2.03 10.57
N VAL A 39 -3.24 1.80 10.26
CA VAL A 39 -2.20 1.76 11.30
C VAL A 39 -1.87 3.18 11.80
N THR A 40 -1.93 4.19 10.93
CA THR A 40 -1.71 5.60 11.31
C THR A 40 -2.80 6.11 12.25
N SER A 41 -4.00 5.50 12.25
CA SER A 41 -5.06 5.86 13.21
C SER A 41 -4.71 5.53 14.67
N VAL A 42 -3.72 4.66 14.90
CA VAL A 42 -3.31 4.18 16.23
C VAL A 42 -1.87 4.56 16.57
N PHE A 43 -0.95 4.51 15.60
CA PHE A 43 0.47 4.73 15.80
C PHE A 43 1.02 5.80 14.87
N ASP A 44 2.00 6.56 15.35
CA ASP A 44 2.69 7.56 14.53
C ASP A 44 3.35 6.91 13.31
N PHE A 45 3.21 7.58 12.16
CA PHE A 45 3.78 7.11 10.90
C PHE A 45 5.30 6.90 11.02
N GLY A 46 5.77 5.70 10.69
CA GLY A 46 7.19 5.34 10.72
C GLY A 46 7.75 4.98 12.09
N SER A 47 6.92 4.98 13.16
CA SER A 47 7.28 4.38 14.44
C SER A 47 7.49 2.86 14.32
N GLN A 48 8.22 2.26 15.26
CA GLN A 48 8.43 0.81 15.30
C GLN A 48 7.10 0.01 15.27
N PRO A 49 6.10 0.29 16.13
CA PRO A 49 4.83 -0.43 16.09
C PRO A 49 4.06 -0.20 14.79
N PHE A 50 4.18 0.99 14.17
CA PHE A 50 3.59 1.25 12.87
C PHE A 50 4.18 0.34 11.78
N ILE A 51 5.52 0.23 11.73
CA ILE A 51 6.22 -0.57 10.72
C ILE A 51 5.85 -2.05 10.86
N GLU A 52 5.95 -2.59 12.08
CA GLU A 52 5.71 -4.01 12.36
C GLU A 52 4.25 -4.40 12.10
N LEU A 53 3.28 -3.61 12.59
CA LEU A 53 1.86 -3.94 12.42
C LEU A 53 1.43 -3.84 10.96
N ARG A 54 1.90 -2.81 10.24
CA ARG A 54 1.63 -2.64 8.81
C ARG A 54 2.15 -3.84 8.00
N GLU A 55 3.38 -4.28 8.25
CA GLU A 55 3.96 -5.45 7.57
C GLU A 55 3.20 -6.73 7.91
N LYS A 56 2.83 -6.91 9.18
CA LYS A 56 2.00 -8.04 9.60
C LYS A 56 0.66 -8.07 8.85
N ILE A 57 -0.03 -6.93 8.74
CA ILE A 57 -1.32 -6.86 8.03
C ILE A 57 -1.16 -7.22 6.55
N TRP A 58 -0.13 -6.74 5.86
CA TRP A 58 0.09 -7.11 4.47
C TRP A 58 0.29 -8.62 4.29
N LEU A 59 1.16 -9.20 5.11
CA LEU A 59 1.47 -10.63 5.05
C LEU A 59 0.25 -11.48 5.42
N GLU A 60 -0.55 -11.07 6.41
CA GLU A 60 -1.75 -11.79 6.79
C GLU A 60 -2.79 -11.75 5.68
N VAL A 61 -3.01 -10.59 5.03
CA VAL A 61 -3.92 -10.49 3.87
C VAL A 61 -3.44 -11.40 2.73
N PHE A 62 -2.14 -11.47 2.46
CA PHE A 62 -1.62 -12.36 1.43
C PHE A 62 -1.79 -13.83 1.78
N ARG A 63 -1.58 -14.21 3.05
CA ARG A 63 -1.80 -15.58 3.54
C ARG A 63 -3.28 -15.95 3.39
N GLU A 64 -4.18 -15.17 3.95
CA GLU A 64 -5.62 -15.43 3.89
C GLU A 64 -6.14 -15.46 2.44
N ALA A 65 -5.58 -14.64 1.55
CA ALA A 65 -5.93 -14.67 0.14
C ALA A 65 -5.52 -15.99 -0.55
N VAL A 66 -4.42 -16.60 -0.12
CA VAL A 66 -4.01 -17.93 -0.61
C VAL A 66 -4.91 -19.02 -0.02
N GLU A 67 -5.16 -19.00 1.29
CA GLU A 67 -5.99 -19.99 1.98
C GLU A 67 -7.45 -19.97 1.51
N ALA A 68 -7.98 -18.79 1.14
CA ALA A 68 -9.31 -18.64 0.56
C ALA A 68 -9.37 -18.91 -0.96
N ASP A 69 -8.31 -19.48 -1.55
CA ASP A 69 -8.22 -19.85 -2.97
C ASP A 69 -8.51 -18.68 -3.94
N LEU A 70 -8.10 -17.45 -3.61
CA LEU A 70 -8.27 -16.33 -4.53
C LEU A 70 -7.50 -16.60 -5.83
N THR A 71 -8.18 -16.34 -6.96
CA THR A 71 -7.58 -16.50 -8.29
C THR A 71 -6.41 -15.52 -8.48
N GLY A 72 -6.56 -14.28 -7.99
CA GLY A 72 -5.48 -13.31 -7.99
C GLY A 72 -5.73 -12.06 -7.16
N LEU A 73 -4.62 -11.42 -6.79
CA LEU A 73 -4.56 -10.22 -5.97
C LEU A 73 -3.62 -9.20 -6.62
N ILE A 74 -4.03 -7.93 -6.65
CA ILE A 74 -3.24 -6.81 -7.11
C ILE A 74 -2.87 -5.98 -5.87
N PHE A 75 -1.57 -5.80 -5.63
CA PHE A 75 -1.05 -4.98 -4.56
C PHE A 75 -0.30 -3.78 -5.08
N THR A 76 -0.58 -2.58 -4.57
CA THR A 76 0.19 -1.38 -4.89
C THR A 76 1.08 -1.01 -3.71
N PHE A 77 2.33 -0.65 -3.99
CA PHE A 77 3.31 -0.24 -2.99
C PHE A 77 3.98 1.06 -3.40
N ALA A 78 4.09 2.00 -2.46
CA ALA A 78 4.82 3.24 -2.65
C ALA A 78 6.11 3.23 -1.83
N ARG A 79 7.26 3.34 -2.51
CA ARG A 79 8.52 3.60 -1.81
C ARG A 79 8.54 5.08 -1.47
N LEU A 80 8.53 5.41 -0.18
CA LEU A 80 8.92 6.74 0.28
C LEU A 80 10.43 6.85 0.17
N LEU A 81 10.91 7.65 -0.78
CA LEU A 81 12.29 8.13 -0.75
C LEU A 81 12.45 8.95 0.52
N ARG A 82 13.35 8.51 1.40
CA ARG A 82 13.79 9.28 2.56
C ARG A 82 14.66 10.44 2.07
N GLU A 83 14.03 11.48 1.56
CA GLU A 83 14.70 12.75 1.35
C GLU A 83 14.82 13.46 2.69
N ARG A 84 15.99 13.36 3.33
CA ARG A 84 16.29 14.06 4.60
C ARG A 84 16.22 15.60 4.49
N HIS A 85 15.79 16.17 3.37
CA HIS A 85 15.84 17.62 3.10
C HIS A 85 14.54 18.25 2.59
N LEU A 86 13.49 17.51 2.19
CA LEU A 86 12.24 18.14 1.74
C LEU A 86 11.20 18.37 2.84
N CYS A 87 11.32 17.71 4.00
CA CYS A 87 10.37 17.84 5.12
C CYS A 87 10.70 19.00 6.09
N ARG A 88 11.12 20.17 5.59
CA ARG A 88 11.22 21.40 6.40
C ARG A 88 10.43 22.59 5.86
N LYS A 89 9.82 22.50 4.68
CA LYS A 89 9.08 23.64 4.08
C LYS A 89 7.60 23.44 3.80
N SER A 90 6.98 22.30 4.15
CA SER A 90 5.53 22.16 3.96
C SER A 90 4.89 21.38 5.09
N THR A 91 4.66 22.06 6.21
CA THR A 91 3.84 21.60 7.34
C THR A 91 2.34 21.60 7.04
N LYS A 92 1.88 21.67 5.78
CA LYS A 92 0.44 21.74 5.50
C LYS A 92 -0.12 20.83 4.41
N HIS A 93 0.65 20.13 3.58
CA HIS A 93 0.02 19.36 2.48
C HIS A 93 0.73 18.10 1.99
N CYS A 94 1.57 17.45 2.79
CA CYS A 94 1.98 16.07 2.46
C CYS A 94 0.85 15.09 2.83
N ARG A 95 -0.32 15.26 2.22
CA ARG A 95 -1.29 14.16 2.09
C ARG A 95 -0.72 13.26 1.02
N ILE A 96 -0.19 12.13 1.43
CA ILE A 96 0.11 11.02 0.53
C ILE A 96 -1.27 10.53 0.06
N GLN A 97 -1.80 11.13 -1.00
CA GLN A 97 -2.90 10.59 -1.80
C GLN A 97 -2.36 9.54 -2.77
#